data_AF-A0A7J9GCY4-F1
#
_entry.id   AF-A0A7J9GCY4-F1
#
_cell.length_a   1.000
_cell.length_b   1.000
_cell.length_c   1.000
_cell.angle_alpha   90.00
_cell.angle_beta   90.00
_cell.angle_gamma   90.00
#
_symmetry.space_group_name_H-M   'P 1'
#
loop_
_entity.id
_entity.type
_entity.pdbx_description
1 polymer ?
#
loop_
_entity_poly.entity_id
_entity_poly.type
_entity_poly.pdbx_seq_one_letter_code
_entity_poly.pdbx_strand_id
1 'polypeptide(L)'
;MSIPKELEQVMKLRGGSVLGKKTILKSDHFPGCQNKRLSPQIDGAPNYRQADSLRVHGVAIPTIVGIHNVLKHIGAQKGGKAHVLWINLREEPVVYINGRPFVLRDVERPFSNLEYTGINRDRVEQMEARLKEDILLEAARYGNKILVTDELPDGQMVDQWERVSCDSVKTPLEVYEELQVEGYLVDYERVPITDEKSPKELDFDIVVNKISQADISTEVVFNCQMGRGRTTTGMVIATLAYLNRIGASGSVVSLFILLYLMI
;
A
#
# COMPACT_ATOMS: atom_id res chain seq x y z
N MET A 1 37.19 2.24 6.90
CA MET A 1 36.25 3.38 7.01
C MET A 1 36.16 4.07 5.64
N SER A 2 35.26 3.62 4.77
CA SER A 2 35.02 4.19 3.42
C SER A 2 33.54 4.13 2.98
N ILE A 3 32.67 3.54 3.82
CA ILE A 3 31.27 3.21 3.51
C ILE A 3 30.43 4.44 3.12
N PRO A 4 30.50 5.61 3.78
CA PRO A 4 29.63 6.74 3.45
C PRO A 4 29.82 7.28 2.02
N LYS A 5 31.07 7.31 1.53
CA LYS A 5 31.37 7.79 0.17
C LYS A 5 30.87 6.84 -0.90
N GLU A 6 30.91 5.54 -0.64
CA GLU A 6 30.44 4.50 -1.55
C GLU A 6 28.91 4.57 -1.73
N LEU A 7 28.17 4.74 -0.62
CA LEU A 7 26.71 4.83 -0.63
C LEU A 7 26.19 6.06 -1.39
N GLU A 8 26.78 7.24 -1.13
CA GLU A 8 26.47 8.44 -1.91
C GLU A 8 26.80 8.27 -3.40
N GLN A 9 27.87 7.55 -3.71
CA GLN A 9 28.27 7.30 -5.09
C GLN A 9 27.27 6.37 -5.80
N VAL A 10 26.76 5.34 -5.13
CA VAL A 10 25.68 4.49 -5.66
C VAL A 10 24.47 5.34 -6.03
N MET A 11 23.97 6.18 -5.12
CA MET A 11 22.81 7.04 -5.36
C MET A 11 23.02 8.06 -6.50
N LYS A 12 24.26 8.55 -6.68
CA LYS A 12 24.64 9.45 -7.79
C LYS A 12 24.75 8.73 -9.14
N LEU A 13 25.08 7.44 -9.13
CA LEU A 13 25.26 6.59 -10.31
C LEU A 13 24.00 5.81 -10.71
N ARG A 14 22.90 5.92 -9.96
CA ARG A 14 21.59 5.38 -10.35
C ARG A 14 21.22 5.88 -11.74
N GLY A 15 20.78 4.95 -12.59
CA GLY A 15 20.49 5.20 -14.00
C GLY A 15 19.26 4.45 -14.49
N GLY A 16 18.43 3.94 -13.56
CA GLY A 16 17.17 3.31 -13.88
C GLY A 16 16.16 4.31 -14.45
N SER A 17 15.16 3.79 -15.13
CA SER A 17 14.08 4.59 -15.72
C SER A 17 13.14 5.20 -14.65
N VAL A 18 13.01 4.53 -13.51
CA VAL A 18 12.27 4.94 -12.31
C VAL A 18 13.24 5.09 -11.13
N LEU A 19 14.13 4.12 -10.91
CA LEU A 19 15.19 4.21 -9.90
C LEU A 19 16.36 5.07 -10.42
N GLY A 20 16.11 6.38 -10.48
CA GLY A 20 17.01 7.37 -11.07
C GLY A 20 17.99 7.99 -10.08
N LYS A 21 18.81 8.91 -10.59
CA LYS A 21 19.74 9.73 -9.77
C LYS A 21 18.99 10.46 -8.67
N LYS A 22 19.66 10.66 -7.52
CA LYS A 22 19.12 11.37 -6.35
C LYS A 22 17.85 10.75 -5.76
N THR A 23 17.56 9.49 -6.07
CA THR A 23 16.44 8.77 -5.46
C THR A 23 16.94 7.71 -4.48
N ILE A 24 16.15 7.43 -3.45
CA ILE A 24 16.35 6.35 -2.47
C ILE A 24 15.16 5.40 -2.47
N LEU A 25 15.40 4.15 -2.07
CA LEU A 25 14.34 3.16 -1.81
C LEU A 25 14.07 3.15 -0.30
N LYS A 26 13.12 3.96 0.13
CA LYS A 26 12.81 4.11 1.56
C LYS A 26 11.81 3.03 2.00
N SER A 27 12.05 2.40 3.13
CA SER A 27 11.06 1.53 3.78
C SER A 27 9.80 2.31 4.10
N ASP A 28 8.64 1.80 3.70
CA ASP A 28 7.35 2.37 4.07
C ASP A 28 6.96 2.05 5.52
N HIS A 29 7.60 1.06 6.12
CA HIS A 29 7.48 0.79 7.55
C HIS A 29 8.54 1.60 8.28
N PHE A 30 8.10 2.55 9.11
CA PHE A 30 8.97 3.44 9.88
C PHE A 30 8.39 3.64 11.29
N PRO A 31 9.22 4.04 12.27
CA PRO A 31 8.77 4.31 13.63
C PRO A 31 7.63 5.33 13.66
N GLY A 32 6.52 4.96 14.30
CA GLY A 32 5.33 5.82 14.38
C GLY A 32 4.33 5.64 13.22
N CYS A 33 4.60 4.79 12.22
CA CYS A 33 3.63 4.46 11.18
C CYS A 33 2.42 3.65 11.71
N GLN A 34 2.54 3.07 12.91
CA GLN A 34 1.50 2.28 13.57
C GLN A 34 0.86 3.03 14.76
N ASN A 35 -0.46 3.17 14.73
CA ASN A 35 -1.29 3.61 15.84
C ASN A 35 -1.62 2.40 16.74
N LYS A 36 -0.90 2.29 17.86
CA LYS A 36 -1.05 1.20 18.84
C LYS A 36 -2.40 1.19 19.57
N ARG A 37 -3.23 2.23 19.41
CA ARG A 37 -4.58 2.29 20.01
C ARG A 37 -5.63 1.54 19.18
N LEU A 38 -5.33 1.21 17.92
CA LEU A 38 -6.24 0.46 17.07
C LEU A 38 -6.20 -1.04 17.42
N SER A 39 -7.38 -1.66 17.42
CA SER A 39 -7.57 -3.09 17.62
C SER A 39 -8.53 -3.65 16.55
N PRO A 40 -8.29 -4.85 16.01
CA PRO A 40 -7.20 -5.76 16.34
C PRO A 40 -5.85 -5.32 15.76
N GLN A 41 -4.75 -5.76 16.39
CA GLN A 41 -3.41 -5.62 15.83
C GLN A 41 -3.09 -6.86 15.01
N ILE A 42 -2.87 -6.69 13.70
CA ILE A 42 -2.51 -7.78 12.80
C ILE A 42 -1.03 -7.63 12.44
N ASP A 43 -0.25 -8.68 12.69
CA ASP A 43 1.19 -8.67 12.45
C ASP A 43 1.50 -8.40 10.96
N GLY A 44 2.43 -7.49 10.71
CA GLY A 44 2.78 -7.03 9.36
C GLY A 44 1.73 -6.15 8.67
N ALA A 45 0.60 -5.82 9.31
CA ALA A 45 -0.51 -5.03 8.74
C ALA A 45 -0.90 -3.85 9.65
N PRO A 46 -0.12 -2.75 9.63
CA PRO A 46 -0.33 -1.62 10.55
C PRO A 46 -1.69 -0.95 10.33
N ASN A 47 -2.26 -0.38 11.38
CA ASN A 47 -3.51 0.41 11.35
C ASN A 47 -4.72 -0.31 10.75
N TYR A 48 -4.73 -1.64 10.79
CA TYR A 48 -5.91 -2.43 10.47
C TYR A 48 -7.10 -2.01 11.34
N ARG A 49 -8.26 -1.83 10.72
CA ARG A 49 -9.54 -1.55 11.37
C ARG A 49 -10.71 -1.94 10.46
N GLN A 50 -11.87 -2.19 11.08
CA GLN A 50 -13.14 -2.44 10.39
C GLN A 50 -14.15 -1.34 10.75
N ALA A 51 -14.99 -0.94 9.80
CA ALA A 51 -16.08 0.01 10.03
C ALA A 51 -17.27 -0.70 10.69
N ASP A 52 -17.36 -0.62 12.02
CA ASP A 52 -18.39 -1.27 12.84
C ASP A 52 -18.62 -2.74 12.43
N SER A 53 -19.88 -3.15 12.17
CA SER A 53 -20.25 -4.47 11.66
C SER A 53 -20.38 -4.52 10.14
N LEU A 54 -19.85 -3.52 9.42
CA LEU A 54 -19.89 -3.48 7.96
C LEU A 54 -18.69 -4.24 7.37
N ARG A 55 -18.84 -4.66 6.12
CA ARG A 55 -17.83 -5.39 5.35
C ARG A 55 -16.75 -4.47 4.76
N VAL A 56 -16.33 -3.47 5.52
CA VAL A 56 -15.44 -2.40 5.07
C VAL A 56 -14.27 -2.30 6.04
N HIS A 57 -13.06 -2.49 5.50
CA HIS A 57 -11.82 -2.56 6.25
C HIS A 57 -10.82 -1.53 5.73
N GLY A 58 -9.96 -1.07 6.61
CA GLY A 58 -8.87 -0.17 6.27
C GLY A 58 -7.57 -0.62 6.92
N VAL A 59 -6.47 -0.51 6.19
CA VAL A 59 -5.13 -0.87 6.65
C VAL A 59 -4.08 0.09 6.07
N ALA A 60 -2.95 0.26 6.75
CA ALA A 60 -1.75 0.84 6.16
C ALA A 60 -1.12 -0.13 5.14
N ILE A 61 -0.08 0.28 4.42
CA ILE A 61 0.62 -0.64 3.52
C ILE A 61 1.15 -1.84 4.32
N PRO A 62 0.65 -3.06 4.07
CA PRO A 62 1.10 -4.24 4.79
C PRO A 62 2.41 -4.76 4.21
N THR A 63 3.11 -5.63 4.95
CA THR A 63 4.08 -6.57 4.37
C THR A 63 3.34 -7.70 3.64
N ILE A 64 4.03 -8.50 2.83
CA ILE A 64 3.42 -9.68 2.18
C ILE A 64 2.80 -10.61 3.25
N VAL A 65 3.56 -10.91 4.32
CA VAL A 65 3.05 -11.69 5.47
C VAL A 65 1.83 -11.02 6.11
N GLY A 66 1.83 -9.69 6.21
CA GLY A 66 0.69 -8.91 6.68
C GLY A 66 -0.56 -9.09 5.81
N ILE A 67 -0.42 -9.16 4.48
CA ILE A 67 -1.54 -9.42 3.57
C ILE A 67 -2.14 -10.80 3.88
N HIS A 68 -1.31 -11.85 3.99
CA HIS A 68 -1.79 -13.19 4.37
C HIS A 68 -2.53 -13.17 5.70
N ASN A 69 -2.00 -12.45 6.69
CA ASN A 69 -2.60 -12.35 8.02
C ASN A 69 -3.96 -11.64 7.99
N VAL A 70 -4.08 -10.56 7.21
CA VAL A 70 -5.36 -9.85 7.01
C VAL A 70 -6.38 -10.75 6.31
N LEU A 71 -6.00 -11.39 5.20
CA LEU A 71 -6.91 -12.28 4.47
C LEU A 71 -7.37 -13.45 5.34
N LYS A 72 -6.47 -14.02 6.16
CA LYS A 72 -6.81 -15.08 7.12
C LYS A 72 -7.74 -14.59 8.21
N HIS A 73 -7.52 -13.37 8.71
CA HIS A 73 -8.37 -12.75 9.72
C HIS A 73 -9.79 -12.52 9.21
N ILE A 74 -9.94 -12.08 7.95
CA ILE A 74 -11.23 -11.87 7.29
C ILE A 74 -11.92 -13.19 6.89
N GLY A 75 -11.17 -14.29 6.76
CA GLY A 75 -11.71 -15.59 6.36
C GLY A 75 -11.63 -15.88 4.86
N ALA A 76 -10.72 -15.20 4.15
CA ALA A 76 -10.46 -15.29 2.72
C ALA A 76 -9.24 -16.17 2.35
N GLN A 77 -8.70 -16.91 3.32
CA GLN A 77 -7.70 -17.95 3.06
C GLN A 77 -8.24 -19.07 2.16
N LYS A 78 -7.35 -19.92 1.65
CA LYS A 78 -7.72 -21.14 0.92
C LYS A 78 -8.74 -21.99 1.68
N GLY A 79 -9.88 -22.28 1.05
CA GLY A 79 -11.01 -23.00 1.66
C GLY A 79 -11.87 -22.14 2.61
N GLY A 80 -11.58 -20.85 2.71
CA GLY A 80 -12.39 -19.84 3.38
C GLY A 80 -13.71 -19.58 2.65
N LYS A 81 -14.52 -18.68 3.22
CA LYS A 81 -15.86 -18.35 2.70
C LYS A 81 -16.04 -16.87 2.39
N ALA A 82 -15.12 -16.01 2.85
CA ALA A 82 -15.17 -14.59 2.57
C ALA A 82 -14.42 -14.29 1.27
N HIS A 83 -15.04 -13.51 0.40
CA HIS A 83 -14.37 -12.95 -0.78
C HIS A 83 -13.92 -11.54 -0.45
N VAL A 84 -12.68 -11.18 -0.79
CA VAL A 84 -12.11 -9.86 -0.51
C VAL A 84 -11.90 -9.09 -1.81
N LEU A 85 -12.35 -7.85 -1.85
CA LEU A 85 -11.92 -6.86 -2.84
C LEU A 85 -10.90 -5.93 -2.18
N TRP A 86 -9.63 -6.05 -2.55
CA TRP A 86 -8.54 -5.25 -2.02
C TRP A 86 -8.24 -4.06 -2.94
N ILE A 87 -8.53 -2.85 -2.46
CA ILE A 87 -8.35 -1.59 -3.19
C ILE A 87 -7.16 -0.82 -2.61
N ASN A 88 -6.08 -0.76 -3.39
CA ASN A 88 -4.90 0.05 -3.09
C ASN A 88 -5.07 1.46 -3.67
N LEU A 89 -5.09 2.46 -2.78
CA LEU A 89 -5.36 3.86 -3.12
C LEU A 89 -4.10 4.68 -3.43
N ARG A 90 -2.94 4.05 -3.55
CA ARG A 90 -1.66 4.75 -3.71
C ARG A 90 -1.38 5.20 -5.12
N GLU A 91 -1.05 6.47 -5.31
CA GLU A 91 -0.50 6.99 -6.57
C GLU A 91 1.01 6.78 -6.67
N GLU A 92 1.70 6.56 -5.54
CA GLU A 92 3.13 6.31 -5.52
C GLU A 92 3.42 4.87 -5.96
N PRO A 93 4.45 4.63 -6.79
CA PRO A 93 4.90 3.28 -7.11
C PRO A 93 5.50 2.63 -5.85
N VAL A 94 5.05 1.40 -5.56
CA VAL A 94 5.52 0.58 -4.44
C VAL A 94 6.16 -0.68 -4.98
N VAL A 95 7.19 -1.17 -4.30
CA VAL A 95 7.80 -2.47 -4.57
C VAL A 95 8.01 -3.22 -3.26
N TYR A 96 7.79 -4.53 -3.28
CA TYR A 96 8.15 -5.40 -2.17
C TYR A 96 9.55 -5.96 -2.39
N ILE A 97 10.42 -5.84 -1.38
CA ILE A 97 11.74 -6.48 -1.35
C ILE A 97 11.79 -7.36 -0.10
N ASN A 98 12.00 -8.67 -0.28
CA ASN A 98 11.96 -9.68 0.78
C ASN A 98 10.68 -9.58 1.64
N GLY A 99 9.55 -9.29 0.99
CA GLY A 99 8.25 -9.17 1.63
C GLY A 99 7.97 -7.83 2.34
N ARG A 100 8.93 -6.91 2.41
CA ARG A 100 8.77 -5.57 2.98
C ARG A 100 8.44 -4.53 1.90
N PRO A 101 7.52 -3.57 2.16
CA PRO A 101 7.18 -2.54 1.19
C PRO A 101 8.20 -1.38 1.19
N PHE A 102 8.61 -0.97 -0.01
CA PHE A 102 9.50 0.17 -0.25
C PHE A 102 8.87 1.14 -1.26
N VAL A 103 9.19 2.42 -1.10
CA VAL A 103 8.76 3.51 -1.96
C VAL A 103 9.95 4.35 -2.40
N LEU A 104 9.84 4.94 -3.60
CA LEU A 104 10.84 5.87 -4.10
C LEU A 104 10.73 7.24 -3.40
N ARG A 105 11.86 7.81 -2.97
CA ARG A 105 11.92 9.16 -2.40
C ARG A 105 13.08 9.95 -2.99
N ASP A 106 12.97 11.27 -2.97
CA ASP A 106 14.11 12.15 -3.24
C ASP A 106 15.08 12.14 -2.05
N VAL A 107 16.37 12.02 -2.31
CA VAL A 107 17.42 11.99 -1.27
C VAL A 107 17.51 13.29 -0.46
N GLU A 108 17.19 14.43 -1.07
CA GLU A 108 17.17 15.75 -0.42
C GLU A 108 15.87 15.98 0.35
N ARG A 109 14.80 15.22 0.04
CA ARG A 109 13.48 15.32 0.70
C ARG A 109 12.91 13.92 1.01
N PRO A 110 13.58 13.12 1.86
CA PRO A 110 13.23 11.70 2.06
C PRO A 110 11.88 11.50 2.78
N PHE A 111 11.37 12.53 3.43
CA PHE A 111 10.07 12.52 4.13
C PHE A 111 8.90 13.00 3.26
N SER A 112 9.15 13.56 2.07
CA SER A 112 8.11 14.09 1.18
C SER A 112 7.71 13.06 0.13
N ASN A 113 6.41 12.92 -0.15
CA ASN A 113 5.92 12.07 -1.23
C ASN A 113 6.34 12.67 -2.58
N LEU A 114 6.67 11.80 -3.54
CA LEU A 114 6.76 12.21 -4.94
C LEU A 114 5.33 12.28 -5.48
N GLU A 115 4.90 13.48 -5.89
CA GLU A 115 3.54 13.69 -6.41
C GLU A 115 3.45 13.31 -7.89
N TYR A 116 2.48 12.46 -8.23
CA TYR A 116 2.18 12.04 -9.61
C TYR A 116 0.73 12.42 -9.96
N THR A 117 0.38 13.69 -9.77
CA THR A 117 -1.01 14.17 -9.82
C THR A 117 -1.79 13.67 -11.04
N GLY A 118 -2.86 12.89 -10.80
CA GLY A 118 -3.74 12.37 -11.85
C GLY A 118 -3.17 11.20 -12.66
N ILE A 119 -2.19 10.49 -12.13
CA ILE A 119 -1.73 9.22 -12.69
C ILE A 119 -2.85 8.18 -12.65
N ASN A 120 -2.96 7.34 -13.68
CA ASN A 120 -3.95 6.26 -13.74
C ASN A 120 -3.32 4.91 -13.35
N ARG A 121 -4.16 3.89 -13.16
CA ARG A 121 -3.76 2.52 -12.79
C ARG A 121 -2.61 2.00 -13.67
N ASP A 122 -2.82 1.95 -14.99
CA ASP A 122 -1.87 1.37 -15.94
C ASP A 122 -0.50 2.01 -15.83
N ARG A 123 -0.45 3.34 -15.67
CA ARG A 123 0.81 4.06 -15.58
C ARG A 123 1.53 3.82 -14.26
N VAL A 124 0.81 3.72 -13.13
CA VAL A 124 1.43 3.37 -11.83
C VAL A 124 1.98 1.95 -11.89
N GLU A 125 1.21 0.97 -12.37
CA GLU A 125 1.64 -0.42 -12.43
C GLU A 125 2.83 -0.61 -13.40
N GLN A 126 2.85 0.11 -14.53
CA GLN A 126 4.03 0.15 -15.42
C GLN A 126 5.27 0.73 -14.74
N MET A 127 5.11 1.76 -13.91
CA MET A 127 6.21 2.33 -13.13
C MET A 127 6.72 1.34 -12.07
N GLU A 128 5.83 0.58 -11.44
CA GLU A 128 6.20 -0.47 -10.47
C GLU A 128 6.97 -1.61 -11.14
N ALA A 129 6.53 -2.04 -12.33
CA ALA A 129 7.24 -3.06 -13.12
C ALA A 129 8.64 -2.58 -13.52
N ARG A 130 8.77 -1.36 -14.03
CA ARG A 130 10.08 -0.76 -14.35
C ARG A 130 10.96 -0.55 -13.12
N LEU A 131 10.37 -0.18 -11.98
CA LEU A 131 11.10 -0.05 -10.72
C LEU A 131 11.70 -1.40 -10.30
N LYS A 132 10.94 -2.49 -10.41
CA LYS A 132 11.43 -3.85 -10.18
C LYS A 132 12.59 -4.18 -11.13
N GLU A 133 12.47 -3.89 -12.42
CA GLU A 133 13.56 -4.10 -13.40
C GLU A 133 14.81 -3.30 -13.04
N ASP A 134 14.67 -2.01 -12.72
CA ASP A 134 15.78 -1.15 -12.34
C ASP A 134 16.50 -1.67 -11.08
N ILE A 135 15.75 -2.16 -10.09
CA ILE A 135 16.29 -2.77 -8.87
C ILE A 135 17.14 -3.98 -9.19
N LEU A 136 16.65 -4.88 -10.04
CA LEU A 136 17.37 -6.11 -10.40
C LEU A 136 18.64 -5.79 -11.22
N LEU A 137 18.55 -4.85 -12.15
CA LEU A 137 19.70 -4.38 -12.95
C LEU A 137 20.75 -3.66 -12.09
N GLU A 138 20.33 -2.85 -11.12
CA GLU A 138 21.23 -2.26 -10.14
C GLU A 138 21.87 -3.32 -9.27
N ALA A 139 21.09 -4.24 -8.73
CA ALA A 139 21.59 -5.28 -7.84
C ALA A 139 22.62 -6.19 -8.51
N ALA A 140 22.44 -6.52 -9.79
CA ALA A 140 23.41 -7.30 -10.56
C ALA A 140 24.80 -6.64 -10.61
N ARG A 141 24.87 -5.30 -10.58
CA ARG A 141 26.14 -4.55 -10.55
C ARG A 141 26.81 -4.56 -9.18
N TYR A 142 26.06 -4.83 -8.11
CA TYR A 142 26.53 -4.80 -6.71
C TYR A 142 26.45 -6.18 -6.03
N GLY A 143 26.61 -7.26 -6.80
CA GLY A 143 26.67 -8.62 -6.26
C GLY A 143 25.33 -9.09 -5.68
N ASN A 144 24.24 -8.83 -6.40
CA ASN A 144 22.86 -9.15 -6.02
C ASN A 144 22.41 -8.44 -4.74
N LYS A 145 22.84 -7.18 -4.57
CA LYS A 145 22.44 -6.32 -3.45
C LYS A 145 21.93 -4.98 -3.94
N ILE A 146 20.85 -4.51 -3.36
CA ILE A 146 20.30 -3.18 -3.61
C ILE A 146 20.42 -2.32 -2.35
N LEU A 147 20.65 -1.02 -2.54
CA LEU A 147 20.68 -0.10 -1.42
C LEU A 147 19.27 0.38 -1.09
N VAL A 148 18.84 0.12 0.15
CA VAL A 148 17.58 0.57 0.75
C VAL A 148 17.86 1.48 1.93
N THR A 149 16.88 2.31 2.29
CA THR A 149 17.00 3.28 3.39
C THR A 149 15.88 3.06 4.40
N ASP A 150 16.26 2.87 5.66
CA ASP A 150 15.34 2.78 6.80
C ASP A 150 15.36 4.08 7.60
N GLU A 151 14.24 4.40 8.26
CA GLU A 151 14.12 5.53 9.18
C GLU A 151 14.18 5.03 10.62
N LEU A 152 15.07 5.60 11.42
CA LEU A 152 15.21 5.31 12.84
C LEU A 152 14.25 6.18 13.70
N PRO A 153 14.00 5.81 14.97
CA PRO A 153 13.07 6.56 15.82
C PRO A 153 13.44 8.02 16.09
N ASP A 154 14.71 8.38 15.90
CA ASP A 154 15.23 9.75 15.99
C ASP A 154 15.12 10.52 14.66
N GLY A 155 14.53 9.92 13.63
CA GLY A 155 14.39 10.47 12.29
C GLY A 155 15.64 10.31 11.42
N GLN A 156 16.68 9.63 11.89
CA GLN A 156 17.87 9.38 11.08
C GLN A 156 17.57 8.39 9.95
N MET A 157 18.02 8.72 8.74
CA MET A 157 18.01 7.80 7.59
C MET A 157 19.25 6.92 7.62
N VAL A 158 19.06 5.60 7.54
CA VAL A 158 20.12 4.60 7.56
C VAL A 158 20.05 3.74 6.30
N ASP A 159 21.11 3.82 5.51
CA ASP A 159 21.25 3.03 4.29
C ASP A 159 21.80 1.64 4.60
N GLN A 160 21.21 0.62 3.97
CA GLN A 160 21.56 -0.79 4.16
C GLN A 160 21.55 -1.52 2.83
N TRP A 161 22.48 -2.47 2.69
CA TRP A 161 22.54 -3.36 1.54
C TRP A 161 21.62 -4.55 1.75
N GLU A 162 20.56 -4.62 0.95
CA GLU A 162 19.60 -5.70 0.96
C GLU A 162 19.91 -6.71 -0.15
N ARG A 163 20.00 -8.00 0.18
CA ARG A 163 20.21 -9.05 -0.83
C ARG A 163 18.92 -9.27 -1.61
N VAL A 164 19.02 -9.34 -2.92
CA VAL A 164 17.87 -9.54 -3.80
C VAL A 164 18.12 -10.61 -4.87
N SER A 165 17.03 -11.19 -5.33
CA SER A 165 16.88 -12.13 -6.42
C SER A 165 15.60 -11.79 -7.19
N CYS A 166 15.36 -12.44 -8.32
CA CYS A 166 14.12 -12.24 -9.08
C CYS A 166 12.86 -12.55 -8.26
N ASP A 167 12.93 -13.53 -7.35
CA ASP A 167 11.79 -13.96 -6.54
C ASP A 167 11.56 -13.08 -5.29
N SER A 168 12.58 -12.34 -4.85
CA SER A 168 12.47 -11.49 -3.66
C SER A 168 11.92 -10.10 -3.95
N VAL A 169 11.90 -9.67 -5.22
CA VAL A 169 11.42 -8.35 -5.64
C VAL A 169 10.10 -8.51 -6.36
N LYS A 170 9.02 -7.97 -5.81
CA LYS A 170 7.66 -8.13 -6.35
C LYS A 170 6.93 -6.80 -6.44
N THR A 171 6.16 -6.62 -7.51
CA THR A 171 5.18 -5.52 -7.57
C THR A 171 3.95 -5.88 -6.73
N PRO A 172 3.13 -4.90 -6.31
CA PRO A 172 1.86 -5.19 -5.65
C PRO A 172 0.97 -6.14 -6.47
N LEU A 173 0.86 -5.92 -7.78
CA LEU A 173 0.05 -6.77 -8.65
C LEU A 173 0.52 -8.24 -8.61
N GLU A 174 1.82 -8.48 -8.77
CA GLU A 174 2.39 -9.84 -8.70
C GLU A 174 2.10 -10.53 -7.36
N VAL A 175 2.15 -9.80 -6.24
CA VAL A 175 1.84 -10.36 -4.92
C VAL A 175 0.39 -10.85 -4.85
N TYR A 176 -0.58 -10.10 -5.37
CA TYR A 176 -1.98 -10.52 -5.35
C TYR A 176 -2.28 -11.62 -6.37
N GLU A 177 -1.65 -11.60 -7.55
CA GLU A 177 -1.76 -12.69 -8.52
C GLU A 177 -1.26 -14.02 -7.95
N GLU A 178 -0.13 -14.00 -7.23
CA GLU A 178 0.39 -15.19 -6.54
C GLU A 178 -0.57 -15.67 -5.43
N LEU A 179 -1.14 -14.77 -4.64
CA LEU A 179 -2.15 -15.11 -3.62
C LEU A 179 -3.37 -15.80 -4.23
N GLN A 180 -3.83 -15.32 -5.39
CA GLN A 180 -4.93 -15.95 -6.13
C GLN A 180 -4.55 -17.36 -6.60
N VAL A 181 -3.33 -17.56 -7.10
CA VAL A 181 -2.81 -18.89 -7.49
C VAL A 181 -2.72 -19.84 -6.28
N GLU A 182 -2.34 -19.33 -5.11
CA GLU A 182 -2.33 -20.09 -3.86
C GLU A 182 -3.74 -20.50 -3.38
N GLY A 183 -4.78 -19.85 -3.92
CA GLY A 183 -6.19 -20.13 -3.65
C GLY A 183 -6.83 -19.21 -2.60
N TYR A 184 -6.22 -18.05 -2.32
CA TYR A 184 -6.87 -17.01 -1.55
C TYR A 184 -8.01 -16.37 -2.37
N LEU A 185 -9.10 -16.03 -1.69
CA LEU A 185 -10.29 -15.42 -2.29
C LEU A 185 -10.15 -13.90 -2.26
N VAL A 186 -9.25 -13.36 -3.08
CA VAL A 186 -8.95 -11.93 -3.14
C VAL A 186 -8.88 -11.42 -4.57
N ASP A 187 -9.59 -10.35 -4.86
CA ASP A 187 -9.42 -9.53 -6.05
C ASP A 187 -8.60 -8.28 -5.71
N TYR A 188 -7.68 -7.90 -6.59
CA TYR A 188 -6.85 -6.72 -6.41
C TYR A 188 -7.20 -5.61 -7.40
N GLU A 189 -7.36 -4.41 -6.87
CA GLU A 189 -7.61 -3.19 -7.64
C GLU A 189 -6.67 -2.07 -7.19
N ARG A 190 -6.14 -1.35 -8.18
CA ARG A 190 -5.31 -0.16 -7.98
C ARG A 190 -6.08 1.07 -8.42
N VAL A 191 -6.39 1.96 -7.48
CA VAL A 191 -7.09 3.23 -7.75
C VAL A 191 -6.26 4.38 -7.18
N PRO A 192 -5.29 4.91 -7.96
CA PRO A 192 -4.35 5.91 -7.46
C PRO A 192 -5.05 7.24 -7.15
N ILE A 193 -5.18 7.57 -5.86
CA ILE A 193 -5.75 8.85 -5.40
C ILE A 193 -4.61 9.75 -4.95
N THR A 194 -4.66 11.02 -5.36
CA THR A 194 -3.67 12.02 -4.94
C THR A 194 -3.71 12.28 -3.45
N ASP A 195 -2.53 12.28 -2.81
CA ASP A 195 -2.44 12.40 -1.36
C ASP A 195 -2.92 13.77 -0.85
N GLU A 196 -3.44 13.78 0.39
CA GLU A 196 -3.94 14.96 1.10
C GLU A 196 -4.98 15.83 0.37
N LYS A 197 -5.58 15.32 -0.71
CA LYS A 197 -6.64 16.00 -1.47
C LYS A 197 -7.89 15.14 -1.49
N SER A 198 -9.04 15.79 -1.61
CA SER A 198 -10.28 15.09 -1.93
C SER A 198 -10.10 14.30 -3.24
N PRO A 199 -10.63 13.06 -3.34
CA PRO A 199 -10.62 12.32 -4.60
C PRO A 199 -11.23 13.17 -5.71
N LYS A 200 -10.67 13.08 -6.92
CA LYS A 200 -11.33 13.67 -8.09
C LYS A 200 -12.61 12.89 -8.36
N GLU A 201 -13.56 13.53 -9.04
CA GLU A 201 -14.86 12.91 -9.39
C GLU A 201 -14.67 11.56 -10.10
N LEU A 202 -13.73 11.47 -11.04
CA LEU A 202 -13.39 10.23 -11.74
C LEU A 202 -12.88 9.13 -10.79
N ASP A 203 -12.02 9.47 -9.83
CA ASP A 203 -11.47 8.48 -8.89
C ASP A 203 -12.56 8.00 -7.93
N PHE A 204 -13.45 8.90 -7.51
CA PHE A 204 -14.62 8.58 -6.71
C PHE A 204 -15.54 7.62 -7.46
N ASP A 205 -15.87 7.93 -8.73
CA ASP A 205 -16.73 7.09 -9.56
C ASP A 205 -16.13 5.71 -9.79
N ILE A 206 -14.80 5.60 -9.98
CA ILE A 206 -14.12 4.31 -10.10
C ILE A 206 -14.31 3.49 -8.81
N VAL A 207 -14.06 4.08 -7.64
CA VAL A 207 -14.24 3.38 -6.34
C VAL A 207 -15.69 2.93 -6.17
N VAL A 208 -16.65 3.82 -6.38
CA VAL A 208 -18.09 3.51 -6.25
C VAL A 208 -18.50 2.42 -7.23
N ASN A 209 -18.05 2.48 -8.48
CA ASN A 209 -18.37 1.47 -9.49
C ASN A 209 -17.79 0.09 -9.15
N LYS A 210 -16.56 0.04 -8.61
CA LYS A 210 -15.96 -1.24 -8.18
C LYS A 210 -16.71 -1.86 -7.00
N ILE A 211 -17.05 -1.05 -6.00
CA ILE A 211 -17.87 -1.50 -4.87
C ILE A 211 -19.27 -1.89 -5.38
N SER A 212 -19.77 -1.20 -6.41
CA SER A 212 -21.10 -1.45 -6.91
C SER A 212 -21.23 -2.78 -7.69
N GLN A 213 -20.15 -3.17 -8.37
CA GLN A 213 -20.08 -4.44 -9.08
C GLN A 213 -19.81 -5.63 -8.15
N ALA A 214 -19.23 -5.38 -6.97
CA ALA A 214 -19.00 -6.42 -5.98
C ALA A 214 -20.31 -6.93 -5.34
N ASP A 215 -20.33 -8.23 -5.04
CA ASP A 215 -21.41 -8.85 -4.27
C ASP A 215 -21.57 -8.20 -2.88
N ILE A 216 -22.80 -8.17 -2.38
CA ILE A 216 -23.11 -7.58 -1.08
C ILE A 216 -22.41 -8.28 0.10
N SER A 217 -21.99 -9.53 -0.11
CA SER A 217 -21.23 -10.34 0.85
C SER A 217 -19.71 -10.15 0.75
N THR A 218 -19.21 -9.42 -0.25
CA THR A 218 -17.76 -9.17 -0.42
C THR A 218 -17.26 -8.23 0.67
N GLU A 219 -16.10 -8.55 1.21
CA GLU A 219 -15.35 -7.76 2.18
C GLU A 219 -14.42 -6.80 1.42
N VAL A 220 -14.58 -5.48 1.61
CA VAL A 220 -13.79 -4.48 0.89
C VAL A 220 -12.68 -3.97 1.80
N VAL A 221 -11.42 -4.12 1.37
CA VAL A 221 -10.24 -3.66 2.10
C VAL A 221 -9.63 -2.47 1.36
N PHE A 222 -9.43 -1.36 2.05
CA PHE A 222 -8.71 -0.20 1.52
C PHE A 222 -7.33 -0.09 2.15
N ASN A 223 -6.30 0.15 1.33
CA ASN A 223 -4.99 0.53 1.84
C ASN A 223 -4.41 1.77 1.18
N CYS A 224 -3.63 2.53 1.95
CA CYS A 224 -2.74 3.58 1.46
C CYS A 224 -1.38 3.44 2.17
N GLN A 225 -0.55 4.49 2.20
CA GLN A 225 0.72 4.43 2.92
C GLN A 225 0.50 4.18 4.42
N MET A 226 -0.07 5.15 5.14
CA MET A 226 -0.26 5.05 6.60
C MET A 226 -1.62 4.49 7.02
N GLY A 227 -2.51 4.18 6.09
CA GLY A 227 -3.86 3.73 6.44
C GLY A 227 -4.74 4.84 7.05
N ARG A 228 -4.41 6.11 6.82
CA ARG A 228 -5.08 7.30 7.38
C ARG A 228 -5.96 7.97 6.33
N GLY A 229 -5.50 9.08 5.71
CA GLY A 229 -6.31 9.92 4.81
C GLY A 229 -7.03 9.15 3.70
N ARG A 230 -6.29 8.69 2.68
CA ARG A 230 -6.84 7.95 1.53
C ARG A 230 -7.68 6.73 1.96
N THR A 231 -7.16 5.90 2.86
CA THR A 231 -7.88 4.73 3.38
C THR A 231 -9.19 5.09 4.05
N THR A 232 -9.21 6.08 4.96
CA THR A 232 -10.44 6.56 5.61
C THR A 232 -11.43 7.06 4.57
N THR A 233 -10.99 7.84 3.58
CA THR A 233 -11.85 8.30 2.49
C THR A 233 -12.49 7.14 1.73
N GLY A 234 -11.71 6.13 1.32
CA GLY A 234 -12.24 4.93 0.67
C GLY A 234 -13.24 4.17 1.54
N MET A 235 -12.94 3.99 2.82
CA MET A 235 -13.86 3.36 3.78
C MET A 235 -15.18 4.12 3.93
N VAL A 236 -15.14 5.47 3.99
CA VAL A 236 -16.35 6.30 4.07
C VAL A 236 -17.18 6.16 2.79
N ILE A 237 -16.55 6.23 1.61
CA ILE A 237 -17.24 6.03 0.32
C ILE A 237 -17.94 4.67 0.29
N ALA A 238 -17.23 3.60 0.66
CA ALA A 238 -17.81 2.27 0.69
C ALA A 238 -18.94 2.13 1.69
N THR A 239 -18.79 2.69 2.89
CA THR A 239 -19.84 2.68 3.91
C THR A 239 -21.10 3.35 3.40
N LEU A 240 -20.99 4.53 2.77
CA LEU A 240 -22.13 5.24 2.17
C LEU A 240 -22.78 4.43 1.03
N ALA A 241 -21.96 3.82 0.16
CA ALA A 241 -22.46 2.97 -0.92
C ALA A 241 -23.21 1.74 -0.39
N TYR A 242 -22.69 1.07 0.64
CA TYR A 242 -23.37 -0.07 1.29
C TYR A 242 -24.68 0.33 1.95
N LEU A 243 -24.71 1.45 2.68
CA LEU A 243 -25.93 1.94 3.32
C LEU A 243 -27.01 2.31 2.29
N ASN A 244 -26.61 2.85 1.14
CA ASN A 244 -27.53 3.11 0.03
C ASN A 244 -28.12 1.81 -0.54
N ARG A 245 -27.29 0.77 -0.73
CA ARG A 245 -27.70 -0.54 -1.25
C ARG A 245 -28.65 -1.32 -0.35
N ILE A 246 -28.43 -1.25 0.97
CA ILE A 246 -29.21 -2.02 1.95
C ILE A 246 -30.58 -1.36 2.25
N GLY A 247 -30.80 -0.13 1.77
CA GLY A 247 -32.02 0.64 2.03
C GLY A 247 -32.01 1.20 3.45
N ALA A 248 -31.97 2.53 3.56
CA ALA A 248 -31.88 3.28 4.81
C ALA A 248 -32.91 2.82 5.87
N SER A 249 -32.47 1.94 6.77
CA SER A 249 -33.17 1.57 8.01
C SER A 249 -32.31 1.82 9.25
N GLY A 250 -31.14 2.43 9.08
CA GLY A 250 -30.27 2.90 10.16
C GLY A 250 -30.23 4.42 10.23
N SER A 251 -30.56 4.97 11.40
CA SER A 251 -30.65 6.41 11.69
C SER A 251 -29.38 7.17 11.31
N VAL A 252 -29.53 8.30 10.61
CA VAL A 252 -28.47 9.24 10.18
C VAL A 252 -27.54 9.72 11.32
N VAL A 253 -27.92 9.49 12.57
CA VAL A 253 -27.14 9.84 13.78
C VAL A 253 -25.82 9.06 13.89
N SER A 254 -25.72 7.82 13.37
CA SER A 254 -24.44 7.09 13.32
C SER A 254 -23.42 7.73 12.39
N LEU A 255 -23.86 8.55 11.42
CA LEU A 255 -22.99 9.16 10.40
C LEU A 255 -22.01 10.18 11.00
N PHE A 256 -22.45 10.95 12.00
CA PHE A 256 -21.59 11.91 12.69
C PHE A 256 -20.61 11.24 13.65
N ILE A 257 -20.99 10.10 14.24
CA ILE A 257 -20.11 9.32 15.12
C ILE A 257 -19.04 8.59 14.30
N LEU A 258 -19.39 8.01 13.15
CA LEU A 258 -18.43 7.41 12.21
C LEU A 258 -17.42 8.43 11.70
N LEU A 259 -17.87 9.63 11.30
CA LEU A 259 -16.95 10.68 10.86
C LEU A 259 -16.00 11.12 11.99
N TYR A 260 -16.48 11.19 13.23
CA TYR A 260 -15.68 11.63 14.38
C TYR A 260 -14.73 10.55 14.93
N LEU A 261 -15.04 9.27 14.74
CA LEU A 261 -14.17 8.14 15.12
C LEU A 261 -13.10 7.81 14.06
N MET A 262 -13.26 8.30 12.83
CA MET A 262 -12.35 8.02 11.70
C MET A 262 -11.29 9.11 11.44
N ILE A 263 -11.34 10.23 12.18
CA ILE A 263 -10.34 11.33 12.18
C ILE A 263 -9.40 11.15 13.38
#